data_AF-A0AAW3HM18-F1
#
_entry.id   AF-A0AAW3HM18-F1
#
_cell.length_a   1.000
_cell.length_b   1.000
_cell.length_c   1.000
_cell.angle_alpha   90.00
_cell.angle_beta   90.00
_cell.angle_gamma   90.00
#
_symmetry.space_group_name_H-M   'P 1'
#
loop_
_entity.id
_entity.type
_entity.pdbx_description
1 polymer ?
#
loop_
_entity_poly.entity_id
_entity_poly.type
_entity_poly.pdbx_seq_one_letter_code
_entity_poly.pdbx_strand_id
1 'polypeptide(L)'
;MNIIEAAVATPDARVAITIARFNNFINDSLLEGAIDALKRIGQVKDDNITVVWVPGAYELPLAAGALAKTGKYDAVIALGTVIRGGTAHFEYVAGGASNGLAHVAQDAEIPVAFGVLTTESIEQAIERAGTKAGNKGAEAALTALEMINVLKAIKA
;
A
#
# COMPACT_ATOMS: atom_id res chain seq x y z
N MET A 1 21.98 5.64 -24.55
CA MET A 1 20.64 5.48 -23.93
C MET A 1 20.87 5.25 -22.46
N ASN A 2 20.24 6.05 -21.59
CA ASN A 2 20.39 5.91 -20.14
C ASN A 2 19.11 5.24 -19.61
N ILE A 3 19.27 4.24 -18.75
CA ILE A 3 18.18 3.43 -18.17
C ILE A 3 18.34 3.46 -16.65
N ILE A 4 17.23 3.65 -15.93
CA ILE A 4 17.18 3.55 -14.47
C ILE A 4 16.29 2.36 -14.13
N GLU A 5 16.88 1.33 -13.54
CA GLU A 5 16.20 0.19 -12.94
C GLU A 5 16.67 0.10 -11.48
N ALA A 6 15.73 -0.09 -10.55
CA ALA A 6 16.01 -0.03 -9.13
C ALA A 6 15.84 -1.40 -8.46
N ALA A 7 16.67 -1.68 -7.46
CA ALA A 7 16.47 -2.83 -6.59
C ALA A 7 15.35 -2.54 -5.57
N VAL A 8 14.79 -3.61 -5.00
CA VAL A 8 13.79 -3.52 -3.90
C VAL A 8 14.42 -3.41 -2.51
N ALA A 9 15.72 -3.68 -2.35
CA ALA A 9 16.37 -3.58 -1.04
C ALA A 9 16.56 -2.10 -0.63
N THR A 10 16.02 -1.72 0.55
CA THR A 10 16.09 -0.37 1.12
C THR A 10 16.15 -0.40 2.66
N PRO A 11 17.25 -0.90 3.25
CA PRO A 11 17.31 -1.22 4.69
C PRO A 11 17.10 -0.03 5.63
N ASP A 12 17.40 1.19 5.17
CA ASP A 12 17.26 2.42 5.94
C ASP A 12 15.92 3.14 5.73
N ALA A 13 15.06 2.64 4.84
CA ALA A 13 13.76 3.26 4.57
C ALA A 13 12.85 3.18 5.80
N ARG A 14 12.07 4.25 6.01
CA ARG A 14 10.96 4.33 6.97
C ARG A 14 9.65 4.23 6.21
N VAL A 15 8.88 3.19 6.45
CA VAL A 15 7.66 2.90 5.70
C VAL A 15 6.46 2.96 6.63
N ALA A 16 5.42 3.68 6.22
CA ALA A 16 4.13 3.62 6.89
C ALA A 16 3.17 2.73 6.10
N ILE A 17 2.46 1.86 6.80
CA ILE A 17 1.33 1.10 6.26
C ILE A 17 0.06 1.71 6.85
N THR A 18 -0.89 2.10 6.01
CA THR A 18 -2.26 2.38 6.46
C THR A 18 -3.19 1.26 6.01
N ILE A 19 -4.04 0.78 6.91
CA ILE A 19 -4.88 -0.40 6.67
C ILE A 19 -6.30 -0.20 7.16
N ALA A 20 -7.27 -0.59 6.32
CA ALA A 20 -8.68 -0.59 6.67
C ALA A 20 -9.06 -1.80 7.55
N ARG A 21 -9.80 -1.56 8.63
CA ARG A 21 -10.34 -2.64 9.48
C ARG A 21 -11.52 -3.37 8.84
N PHE A 22 -12.33 -2.69 8.03
CA PHE A 22 -13.41 -3.34 7.29
C PHE A 22 -12.84 -4.38 6.31
N ASN A 23 -13.44 -5.59 6.28
CA ASN A 23 -12.89 -6.79 5.63
C ASN A 23 -11.58 -7.34 6.25
N ASN A 24 -11.42 -7.23 7.57
CA ASN A 24 -10.20 -7.65 8.27
C ASN A 24 -9.75 -9.08 7.97
N PHE A 25 -10.70 -10.01 7.84
CA PHE A 25 -10.42 -11.42 7.50
C PHE A 25 -9.56 -11.60 6.23
N ILE A 26 -9.60 -10.63 5.31
CA ILE A 26 -8.75 -10.59 4.10
C ILE A 26 -7.55 -9.66 4.32
N ASN A 27 -7.79 -8.49 4.92
CA ASN A 27 -6.76 -7.46 5.04
C ASN A 27 -5.62 -7.86 5.99
N ASP A 28 -5.87 -8.72 6.99
CA ASP A 28 -4.82 -9.26 7.85
C ASP A 28 -3.76 -10.00 7.02
N SER A 29 -4.16 -10.80 6.03
CA SER A 29 -3.19 -11.47 5.15
C SER A 29 -2.46 -10.50 4.21
N LEU A 30 -3.12 -9.43 3.78
CA LEU A 30 -2.43 -8.35 3.04
C LEU A 30 -1.36 -7.69 3.92
N LEU A 31 -1.67 -7.43 5.19
CA LEU A 31 -0.73 -6.83 6.14
C LEU A 31 0.46 -7.75 6.39
N GLU A 32 0.20 -9.02 6.68
CA GLU A 32 1.24 -10.04 6.88
C GLU A 32 2.17 -10.13 5.66
N GLY A 33 1.60 -10.18 4.46
CA GLY A 33 2.37 -10.21 3.21
C GLY A 33 3.21 -8.95 3.01
N ALA A 34 2.66 -7.77 3.30
CA ALA A 34 3.39 -6.51 3.22
C ALA A 34 4.57 -6.46 4.20
N ILE A 35 4.34 -6.84 5.46
CA ILE A 35 5.37 -6.85 6.51
C ILE A 35 6.47 -7.86 6.19
N ASP A 36 6.13 -9.08 5.74
CA ASP A 36 7.12 -10.07 5.31
C ASP A 36 7.97 -9.53 4.16
N ALA A 37 7.35 -8.95 3.12
CA ALA A 37 8.07 -8.39 1.99
C ALA A 37 9.01 -7.24 2.40
N LEU A 38 8.54 -6.30 3.23
CA LEU A 38 9.36 -5.20 3.75
C LEU A 38 10.59 -5.71 4.49
N LYS A 39 10.41 -6.67 5.39
CA LYS A 39 11.49 -7.19 6.25
C LYS A 39 12.43 -8.11 5.51
N ARG A 40 11.88 -9.17 4.89
CA ARG A 40 12.66 -10.27 4.32
C ARG A 40 13.31 -9.88 2.99
N ILE A 41 12.62 -9.09 2.16
CA ILE A 41 13.09 -8.72 0.82
C ILE A 41 13.66 -7.30 0.84
N GLY A 42 12.91 -6.34 1.39
CA GLY A 42 13.33 -4.95 1.51
C GLY A 42 14.45 -4.69 2.52
N GLN A 43 14.70 -5.64 3.44
CA GLN A 43 15.64 -5.53 4.56
C GLN A 43 15.32 -4.37 5.52
N VAL A 44 14.07 -3.91 5.52
CA VAL A 44 13.60 -2.82 6.39
C VAL A 44 13.54 -3.32 7.84
N LYS A 45 14.09 -2.52 8.76
CA LYS A 45 14.05 -2.80 10.20
C LYS A 45 12.63 -2.65 10.74
N ASP A 46 12.25 -3.48 11.70
CA ASP A 46 10.92 -3.44 12.34
C ASP A 46 10.56 -2.05 12.87
N ASP A 47 11.51 -1.37 13.55
CA ASP A 47 11.29 -0.04 14.12
C ASP A 47 11.04 1.06 13.07
N ASN A 48 11.36 0.78 11.81
CA ASN A 48 11.11 1.68 10.68
C ASN A 48 9.74 1.44 10.02
N ILE A 49 8.96 0.46 10.47
CA ILE A 49 7.64 0.13 9.93
C ILE A 49 6.57 0.62 10.92
N THR A 50 5.75 1.59 10.50
CA THR A 50 4.59 2.03 11.30
C THR A 50 3.30 1.53 10.66
N VAL A 51 2.41 0.91 11.44
CA VAL A 51 1.08 0.48 10.95
C VAL A 51 -0.02 1.35 11.57
N VAL A 52 -0.85 1.96 10.72
CA VAL A 52 -1.98 2.82 11.12
C VAL A 52 -3.29 2.22 10.64
N TRP A 53 -4.16 1.89 11.60
CA TRP A 53 -5.48 1.33 11.34
C TRP A 53 -6.53 2.42 11.16
N VAL A 54 -7.29 2.34 10.07
CA VAL A 54 -8.46 3.18 9.80
C VAL A 54 -9.74 2.33 9.74
N PRO A 55 -10.94 2.91 9.90
CA PRO A 55 -12.18 2.15 9.90
C PRO A 55 -12.45 1.43 8.56
N GLY A 56 -12.43 2.14 7.44
CA GLY A 56 -12.71 1.61 6.12
C GLY A 56 -11.72 2.09 5.05
N ALA A 57 -11.85 1.54 3.84
CA ALA A 57 -10.99 1.88 2.72
C ALA A 57 -11.11 3.36 2.28
N TYR A 58 -12.26 3.97 2.55
CA TYR A 58 -12.52 5.37 2.21
C TYR A 58 -11.68 6.35 3.04
N GLU A 59 -11.25 5.96 4.24
CA GLU A 59 -10.41 6.79 5.11
C GLU A 59 -8.90 6.66 4.81
N LEU A 60 -8.50 5.68 3.98
CA LEU A 60 -7.08 5.45 3.64
C LEU A 60 -6.39 6.70 3.08
N PRO A 61 -6.98 7.48 2.15
CA PRO A 61 -6.33 8.68 1.64
C PRO A 61 -6.02 9.71 2.72
N LEU A 62 -6.94 9.95 3.66
CA LEU A 62 -6.75 10.93 4.72
C LEU A 62 -5.59 10.54 5.64
N ALA A 63 -5.55 9.26 6.04
CA ALA A 63 -4.47 8.74 6.88
C ALA A 63 -3.12 8.74 6.14
N ALA A 64 -3.10 8.29 4.88
CA ALA A 64 -1.90 8.32 4.03
C ALA A 64 -1.36 9.76 3.87
N GLY A 65 -2.25 10.73 3.61
CA GLY A 65 -1.88 12.13 3.49
C GLY A 65 -1.34 12.72 4.78
N ALA A 66 -1.94 12.38 5.93
CA ALA A 66 -1.43 12.78 7.23
C ALA A 66 -0.03 12.20 7.51
N LEU A 67 0.19 10.92 7.20
CA LEU A 67 1.48 10.25 7.32
C LEU A 67 2.54 10.90 6.44
N ALA A 68 2.23 11.11 5.16
CA ALA A 68 3.14 11.73 4.19
C ALA A 68 3.57 13.14 4.64
N LYS A 69 2.63 13.97 5.08
CA LYS A 69 2.89 15.34 5.56
C LYS A 69 3.77 15.42 6.80
N THR A 70 3.95 14.33 7.54
CA THR A 70 4.89 14.33 8.67
C THR A 70 6.35 14.43 8.24
N GLY A 71 6.68 14.07 7.00
CA GLY A 71 8.06 13.96 6.51
C GLY A 71 8.88 12.85 7.17
N LYS A 72 8.24 11.97 7.96
CA LYS A 72 8.92 10.88 8.70
C LYS A 72 9.10 9.60 7.89
N TYR A 73 8.39 9.46 6.78
CA TYR A 73 8.32 8.23 6.01
C TYR A 73 8.76 8.47 4.57
N ASP A 74 9.48 7.50 4.02
CA ASP A 74 9.99 7.52 2.65
C ASP A 74 8.95 6.97 1.65
N ALA A 75 7.99 6.17 2.12
CA ALA A 75 6.83 5.73 1.37
C ALA A 75 5.65 5.39 2.29
N VAL A 76 4.45 5.38 1.71
CA VAL A 76 3.22 4.88 2.34
C VAL A 76 2.68 3.69 1.55
N ILE A 77 2.21 2.65 2.23
CA ILE A 77 1.51 1.51 1.62
C ILE A 77 0.07 1.55 2.12
N ALA A 78 -0.90 1.67 1.21
CA ALA A 78 -2.31 1.64 1.57
C ALA A 78 -2.90 0.25 1.29
N LEU A 79 -3.39 -0.39 2.35
CA LEU A 79 -3.96 -1.74 2.31
C LEU A 79 -5.46 -1.71 2.64
N GLY A 80 -6.24 -2.46 1.88
CA GLY A 80 -7.65 -2.62 2.16
C GLY A 80 -8.34 -3.51 1.14
N THR A 81 -9.61 -3.80 1.38
CA THR A 81 -10.43 -4.58 0.46
C THR A 81 -11.81 -3.96 0.36
N VAL A 82 -12.26 -3.73 -0.86
CA VAL A 82 -13.59 -3.28 -1.23
C VAL A 82 -14.18 -4.35 -2.13
N ILE A 83 -15.28 -4.98 -1.70
CA ILE A 83 -15.96 -6.05 -2.44
C ILE A 83 -17.30 -5.50 -2.90
N ARG A 84 -17.64 -5.70 -4.18
CA ARG A 84 -18.90 -5.22 -4.74
C ARG A 84 -20.09 -5.82 -4.01
N GLY A 85 -21.05 -4.95 -3.68
CA GLY A 85 -22.36 -5.32 -3.13
C GLY A 85 -23.49 -5.04 -4.11
N GLY A 86 -24.73 -4.95 -3.60
CA GLY A 86 -25.91 -4.72 -4.43
C GLY A 86 -26.15 -3.27 -4.88
N THR A 87 -25.27 -2.33 -4.55
CA THR A 87 -25.45 -0.90 -4.87
C THR A 87 -24.15 -0.29 -5.39
N ALA A 88 -24.23 0.92 -5.95
CA ALA A 88 -23.09 1.69 -6.43
C ALA A 88 -22.13 2.20 -5.32
N HIS A 89 -22.35 1.83 -4.06
CA HIS A 89 -21.47 2.20 -2.95
C HIS A 89 -20.02 1.77 -3.19
N PHE A 90 -19.83 0.61 -3.84
CA PHE A 90 -18.52 0.09 -4.21
C PHE A 90 -17.70 1.11 -5.02
N GLU A 91 -18.31 1.72 -6.03
CA GLU A 91 -17.67 2.63 -6.97
C GLU A 91 -17.21 3.91 -6.29
N TYR A 92 -18.04 4.46 -5.40
CA TYR A 92 -17.68 5.67 -4.66
C TYR A 92 -16.60 5.42 -3.62
N VAL A 93 -16.60 4.25 -2.97
CA VAL A 93 -15.57 3.89 -1.99
C VAL A 93 -14.25 3.54 -2.69
N ALA A 94 -14.28 2.61 -3.64
CA ALA A 94 -13.08 2.18 -4.37
C ALA A 94 -12.48 3.34 -5.19
N GLY A 95 -13.33 4.08 -5.93
CA GLY A 95 -12.90 5.22 -6.72
C GLY A 95 -12.39 6.38 -5.85
N GLY A 96 -13.10 6.71 -4.76
CA GLY A 96 -12.67 7.75 -3.82
C GLY A 96 -11.34 7.41 -3.15
N ALA A 97 -11.15 6.15 -2.73
CA ALA A 97 -9.89 5.68 -2.16
C ALA A 97 -8.75 5.72 -3.19
N SER A 98 -8.97 5.19 -4.41
CA SER A 98 -7.96 5.17 -5.47
C SER A 98 -7.50 6.58 -5.88
N ASN A 99 -8.45 7.46 -6.20
CA ASN A 99 -8.14 8.83 -6.59
C ASN A 99 -7.51 9.63 -5.45
N GLY A 100 -8.00 9.42 -4.22
CA GLY A 100 -7.45 10.09 -3.04
C GLY A 100 -5.99 9.71 -2.78
N LEU A 101 -5.66 8.42 -2.85
CA LEU A 101 -4.29 7.94 -2.67
C LEU A 101 -3.36 8.43 -3.79
N ALA A 102 -3.85 8.46 -5.03
CA ALA A 102 -3.10 9.01 -6.15
C ALA A 102 -2.76 10.50 -5.96
N HIS A 103 -3.73 11.31 -5.52
CA HIS A 103 -3.49 12.72 -5.21
C HIS A 103 -2.51 12.89 -4.05
N VAL A 104 -2.60 12.07 -3.00
CA VAL A 104 -1.63 12.11 -1.89
C VAL A 104 -0.21 11.87 -2.39
N ALA A 105 0.01 10.87 -3.25
CA ALA A 105 1.33 10.59 -3.82
C ALA A 105 1.88 11.77 -4.62
N GLN A 106 1.02 12.37 -5.45
CA GLN A 106 1.38 13.50 -6.31
C GLN A 106 1.70 14.76 -5.49
N ASP A 107 0.85 15.10 -4.52
CA ASP A 107 0.98 16.33 -3.72
C ASP A 107 2.14 16.25 -2.72
N ALA A 108 2.37 15.07 -2.13
CA ALA A 108 3.43 14.89 -1.13
C ALA A 108 4.78 14.49 -1.74
N GLU A 109 4.83 14.17 -3.04
CA GLU A 109 6.02 13.73 -3.77
C GLU A 109 6.75 12.53 -3.12
N ILE A 110 5.98 11.65 -2.47
CA ILE A 110 6.45 10.35 -1.96
C ILE A 110 5.65 9.20 -2.58
N PRO A 111 6.24 8.00 -2.73
CA PRO A 111 5.51 6.84 -3.21
C PRO A 111 4.34 6.48 -2.26
N VAL A 112 3.16 6.30 -2.84
CA VAL A 112 2.01 5.69 -2.16
C VAL A 112 1.61 4.44 -2.93
N ALA A 113 1.87 3.26 -2.37
CA ALA A 113 1.54 2.00 -3.02
C ALA A 113 0.07 1.65 -2.82
N PHE A 114 -0.58 1.22 -3.91
CA PHE A 114 -2.00 0.88 -3.95
C PHE A 114 -2.20 -0.63 -3.75
N GLY A 115 -2.24 -1.07 -2.50
CA GLY A 115 -2.58 -2.45 -2.10
C GLY A 115 -4.04 -2.62 -1.71
N VAL A 116 -4.95 -1.93 -2.40
CA VAL A 116 -6.40 -2.01 -2.15
C VAL A 116 -7.05 -2.96 -3.15
N LEU A 117 -7.58 -4.09 -2.66
CA LEU A 117 -8.34 -5.03 -3.48
C LEU A 117 -9.71 -4.45 -3.83
N THR A 118 -10.04 -4.41 -5.11
CA THR A 118 -11.36 -4.00 -5.63
C THR A 118 -11.95 -5.15 -6.42
N THR A 119 -12.77 -5.97 -5.78
CA THR A 119 -13.21 -7.26 -6.34
C THR A 119 -14.73 -7.38 -6.43
N GLU A 120 -15.18 -8.30 -7.27
CA GLU A 120 -16.60 -8.58 -7.49
C GLU A 120 -17.14 -9.63 -6.50
N SER A 121 -16.24 -10.38 -5.84
CA SER A 121 -16.61 -11.41 -4.87
C SER A 121 -15.56 -11.59 -3.77
N ILE A 122 -15.97 -12.28 -2.69
CA ILE A 122 -15.09 -12.72 -1.60
C ILE A 122 -14.04 -13.69 -2.11
N GLU A 123 -14.42 -14.65 -2.96
CA GLU A 123 -13.51 -15.63 -3.57
C GLU A 123 -12.33 -14.93 -4.28
N GLN A 124 -12.63 -13.92 -5.11
CA GLN A 124 -11.61 -13.15 -5.82
C GLN A 124 -10.67 -12.40 -4.88
N ALA A 125 -11.18 -11.93 -3.75
CA ALA A 125 -10.39 -11.22 -2.74
C ALA A 125 -9.43 -12.19 -2.02
N ILE A 126 -9.93 -13.37 -1.63
CA ILE A 126 -9.11 -14.45 -1.04
C ILE A 126 -8.02 -14.89 -2.02
N GLU A 127 -8.34 -15.04 -3.30
CA GLU A 127 -7.37 -15.43 -4.34
C GLU A 127 -6.18 -14.47 -4.43
N ARG A 128 -6.39 -13.19 -4.13
CA ARG A 128 -5.39 -12.10 -4.25
C ARG A 128 -4.73 -11.72 -2.92
N ALA A 129 -5.15 -12.34 -1.82
CA ALA A 129 -4.66 -12.08 -0.47
C ALA A 129 -3.87 -13.28 0.08
N GLY A 130 -2.99 -13.87 -0.72
CA GLY A 130 -2.05 -14.91 -0.27
C GLY A 130 -2.35 -16.33 -0.71
N THR A 131 -3.20 -16.54 -1.72
CA THR A 131 -3.47 -17.88 -2.26
C THR A 131 -3.09 -17.97 -3.74
N LYS A 132 -4.03 -18.25 -4.64
CA LYS A 132 -3.75 -18.63 -6.03
C LYS A 132 -3.11 -17.52 -6.87
N ALA A 133 -3.47 -16.27 -6.62
CA ALA A 133 -3.02 -15.10 -7.39
C ALA A 133 -2.03 -14.23 -6.58
N GLY A 134 -1.26 -14.87 -5.68
CA GLY A 134 -0.27 -14.19 -4.85
C GLY A 134 -0.89 -13.35 -3.74
N ASN A 135 -0.13 -12.39 -3.23
CA ASN A 135 -0.53 -11.49 -2.15
C ASN A 135 -0.31 -10.03 -2.57
N LYS A 136 -1.39 -9.27 -2.75
CA LYS A 136 -1.31 -7.87 -3.17
C LYS A 136 -0.74 -6.92 -2.12
N GLY A 137 -0.76 -7.30 -0.84
CA GLY A 137 -0.06 -6.55 0.20
C GLY A 137 1.46 -6.66 0.04
N ALA A 138 1.97 -7.87 -0.21
CA ALA A 138 3.39 -8.08 -0.51
C ALA A 138 3.83 -7.37 -1.80
N GLU A 139 3.03 -7.47 -2.86
CA GLU A 139 3.30 -6.78 -4.13
C GLU A 139 3.37 -5.26 -3.94
N ALA A 140 2.38 -4.68 -3.25
CA ALA A 140 2.36 -3.24 -2.95
C ALA A 140 3.59 -2.81 -2.13
N ALA A 141 4.02 -3.62 -1.17
CA ALA A 141 5.24 -3.34 -0.41
C ALA A 141 6.49 -3.34 -1.30
N LEU A 142 6.64 -4.33 -2.18
CA LEU A 142 7.77 -4.39 -3.12
C LEU A 142 7.80 -3.18 -4.06
N THR A 143 6.64 -2.78 -4.60
CA THR A 143 6.51 -1.57 -5.42
C THR A 143 6.90 -0.31 -4.64
N ALA A 144 6.49 -0.18 -3.37
CA ALA A 144 6.87 0.96 -2.54
C ALA A 144 8.39 1.05 -2.37
N LEU A 145 9.04 -0.07 -2.07
CA LEU A 145 10.50 -0.14 -1.88
C LEU A 145 11.27 0.23 -3.15
N GLU A 146 10.85 -0.33 -4.29
CA GLU A 146 11.48 -0.01 -5.58
C GLU A 146 11.31 1.47 -5.92
N MET A 147 10.10 2.03 -5.71
CA MET A 147 9.82 3.44 -6.00
C MET A 147 10.63 4.41 -5.15
N ILE A 148 10.95 4.06 -3.89
CA ILE A 148 11.89 4.85 -3.08
C ILE A 148 13.23 4.98 -3.81
N ASN A 149 13.77 3.86 -4.29
CA ASN A 149 15.05 3.83 -4.98
C ASN A 149 14.99 4.50 -6.36
N VAL A 150 13.89 4.34 -7.12
CA VAL A 150 13.69 5.03 -8.40
C VAL A 150 13.72 6.55 -8.20
N LEU A 151 12.93 7.08 -7.26
CA LEU A 151 12.89 8.52 -7.02
C LEU A 151 14.24 9.04 -6.52
N LYS A 152 14.94 8.27 -5.69
CA LYS A 152 16.30 8.63 -5.25
C LYS A 152 17.28 8.70 -6.42
N ALA A 153 17.20 7.75 -7.37
CA ALA A 153 18.07 7.73 -8.55
C ALA A 153 17.79 8.85 -9.55
N ILE A 154 16.54 9.32 -9.64
CA ILE A 154 16.17 10.47 -10.49
C ILE A 154 16.65 11.80 -9.87
N LYS A 155 16.65 11.91 -8.53
CA LYS A 155 17.03 13.13 -7.80
C LYS A 155 18.54 13.26 -7.54
N ALA A 156 19.32 12.21 -7.77
CA ALA A 156 20.77 12.17 -7.57
C ALA A 156 21.53 12.95 -8.65
#